data_AF-A0A933AXD4-F1
#
_entry.id   AF-A0A933AXD4-F1
#
_cell.length_a   1.000
_cell.length_b   1.000
_cell.length_c   1.000
_cell.angle_alpha   90.00
_cell.angle_beta   90.00
_cell.angle_gamma   90.00
#
_symmetry.space_group_name_H-M   'P 1'
#
loop_
_entity.id
_entity.type
_entity.pdbx_description
1 polymer ?
#
loop_
_entity_poly.entity_id
_entity_poly.type
_entity_poly.pdbx_seq_one_letter_code
_entity_poly.pdbx_strand_id
1 'polypeptide(L)' 'MGLEIGSGVVESSRRRVVGYRCKGPGMRWNEEGLKAIVELRTHVLNNRYDSAIASLREAA' A
#
# COMPACT_ATOMS: atom_id res chain seq x y z
N MET A 1 24.81 15.30 -2.36
CA MET A 1 23.72 14.42 -1.89
C MET A 1 23.76 13.14 -2.72
N GLY A 2 23.84 11.98 -2.09
CA GLY A 2 23.80 10.68 -2.77
C GLY A 2 22.37 10.16 -2.82
N LEU A 3 21.96 9.64 -3.98
CA LEU A 3 20.69 8.93 -4.10
C LEU A 3 20.84 7.55 -3.44
N GLU A 4 19.78 7.07 -2.79
CA GLU A 4 19.74 5.70 -2.28
C GLU A 4 19.63 4.73 -3.47
N ILE A 5 20.76 4.16 -3.89
CA ILE A 5 20.82 3.18 -4.99
C ILE A 5 20.41 1.77 -4.50
N GLY A 6 20.40 1.56 -3.18
CA GLY A 6 20.02 0.28 -2.58
C GLY A 6 18.50 0.05 -2.60
N SER A 7 18.09 -1.19 -2.83
CA SER A 7 16.68 -1.60 -2.84
C SER A 7 16.06 -1.78 -1.43
N GLY A 8 16.82 -1.50 -0.36
CA GLY A 8 16.38 -1.77 1.02
C GLY A 8 15.09 -1.05 1.39
N VAL A 9 14.94 0.21 1.00
CA VAL A 9 13.71 0.99 1.25
C VAL A 9 12.53 0.38 0.49
N VAL A 10 12.74 -0.03 -0.77
CA VAL A 10 11.72 -0.68 -1.60
C VAL A 10 11.29 -2.02 -1.01
N GLU A 11 12.24 -2.89 -0.62
CA GLU A 11 11.93 -4.21 -0.07
C GLU A 11 11.25 -4.11 1.30
N SER A 12 11.68 -3.16 2.14
CA SER A 12 11.02 -2.89 3.42
C SER A 12 9.57 -2.42 3.23
N SER A 13 9.32 -1.56 2.23
CA SER A 13 7.99 -1.06 1.89
C SER A 13 7.11 -2.19 1.38
N ARG A 14 7.63 -3.03 0.46
CA ARG A 14 6.92 -4.21 -0.06
C ARG A 14 6.49 -5.16 1.05
N ARG A 15 7.36 -5.40 2.05
CA ARG A 15 7.01 -6.25 3.20
C ARG A 15 5.88 -5.65 4.03
N ARG A 16 5.88 -4.34 4.27
CA ARG A 16 4.86 -3.64 5.08
C ARG A 16 3.52 -3.50 4.35
N VAL A 17 3.55 -3.03 3.11
CA VAL A 17 2.35 -2.77 2.30
C VAL A 17 1.69 -4.09 1.91
N VAL A 18 2.44 -5.01 1.31
CA VAL A 18 1.90 -6.25 0.74
C VAL A 18 2.07 -7.42 1.69
N GLY A 19 3.29 -7.68 2.14
CA GLY A 19 3.65 -8.90 2.87
C GLY A 19 2.74 -9.18 4.07
N TYR A 20 2.66 -8.24 5.01
CA TYR A 20 1.91 -8.43 6.26
C TYR A 20 0.40 -8.66 6.08
N ARG A 21 -0.20 -8.16 4.99
CA ARG A 21 -1.67 -8.22 4.84
C ARG A 21 -2.16 -9.08 3.70
N CYS A 22 -1.33 -9.32 2.69
CA CYS A 22 -1.71 -9.98 1.44
C CYS A 22 -0.96 -11.30 1.20
N LYS A 23 0.09 -11.60 1.97
CA LYS A 23 0.92 -12.82 1.84
C LYS A 23 0.97 -13.59 3.16
N GLY A 24 -0.13 -14.27 3.50
CA GLY A 24 -0.27 -15.11 4.69
C GLY A 24 -1.18 -16.31 4.44
N PRO A 25 -1.19 -17.31 5.34
CA PRO A 25 -2.01 -18.51 5.20
C PRO A 25 -3.50 -18.15 5.17
N GLY A 26 -4.26 -18.85 4.33
CA GLY A 26 -5.72 -18.68 4.23
C GLY A 26 -6.20 -17.38 3.60
N MET A 27 -5.30 -16.52 3.12
CA MET A 27 -5.69 -15.30 2.43
C MET A 27 -6.28 -15.59 1.05
N ARG A 28 -7.42 -14.95 0.75
CA ARG A 28 -8.10 -15.04 -0.54
C ARG A 28 -8.23 -13.65 -1.13
N TRP A 29 -7.87 -13.51 -2.39
CA TRP A 29 -7.91 -12.25 -3.11
C TRP A 29 -8.39 -12.46 -4.53
N ASN A 30 -9.14 -11.49 -5.03
CA ASN A 30 -9.22 -11.23 -6.46
C ASN A 30 -8.34 -10.01 -6.79
N GLU A 31 -8.11 -9.76 -8.07
CA GLU A 31 -7.21 -8.69 -8.52
C GLU A 31 -7.69 -7.30 -8.06
N GLU A 32 -8.99 -7.01 -8.24
CA GLU A 32 -9.58 -5.71 -7.88
C GLU A 32 -9.46 -5.44 -6.37
N GLY A 33 -9.84 -6.41 -5.54
CA GLY A 33 -9.78 -6.29 -4.08
C GLY A 33 -8.34 -6.20 -3.57
N LEU A 34 -7.40 -6.93 -4.19
CA LEU A 34 -5.98 -6.83 -3.85
C LEU A 34 -5.44 -5.44 -4.19
N LYS A 35 -5.79 -4.90 -5.35
CA LYS A 35 -5.37 -3.55 -5.78
C LYS A 35 -5.91 -2.50 -4.81
N ALA A 36 -7.20 -2.55 -4.49
CA ALA A 36 -7.85 -1.62 -3.57
C ALA A 36 -7.21 -1.66 -2.16
N ILE A 37 -6.95 -2.86 -1.61
CA ILE A 37 -6.36 -2.96 -0.27
C ILE A 37 -4.90 -2.49 -0.25
N VAL A 38 -4.11 -2.76 -1.30
CA VAL A 38 -2.72 -2.30 -1.39
C VAL A 38 -2.65 -0.78 -1.49
N GLU A 39 -3.51 -0.16 -2.29
CA GLU A 39 -3.61 1.30 -2.43
C GLU A 39 -4.00 1.94 -1.10
N LEU A 40 -5.07 1.46 -0.47
CA LEU A 40 -5.52 1.94 0.83
C LEU A 40 -4.41 1.86 1.89
N ARG A 41 -3.72 0.73 1.97
CA ARG A 41 -2.61 0.54 2.92
C ARG A 41 -1.45 1.47 2.65
N THR A 42 -1.17 1.79 1.39
CA THR A 42 -0.14 2.74 1.02
C THR A 42 -0.49 4.13 1.56
N HIS A 43 -1.74 4.57 1.47
CA HIS A 43 -2.17 5.83 2.06
C HIS A 43 -2.10 5.82 3.59
N VAL A 44 -2.56 4.75 4.24
CA VAL A 44 -2.50 4.61 5.71
C VAL A 44 -1.07 4.66 6.23
N LEU A 45 -0.15 3.87 5.66
CA LEU A 45 1.24 3.80 6.12
C LEU A 45 2.03 5.10 5.88
N ASN A 46 1.53 5.98 5.00
CA ASN A 46 2.12 7.28 4.74
C ASN A 46 1.35 8.43 5.40
N ASN A 47 0.41 8.15 6.32
CA ASN A 47 -0.44 9.17 6.98
C ASN A 47 -1.22 10.06 6.00
N ARG A 48 -1.67 9.48 4.87
CA ARG A 48 -2.43 10.16 3.79
C ARG A 48 -3.82 9.59 3.61
N TYR A 49 -4.35 8.93 4.65
CA TYR A 49 -5.67 8.30 4.59
C TYR A 49 -6.78 9.34 4.36
N ASP A 50 -6.84 10.37 5.21
CA ASP A 50 -7.91 11.37 5.15
C ASP A 50 -7.93 12.12 3.81
N SER A 51 -6.75 12.51 3.32
CA SER A 51 -6.62 13.14 2.00
C SER A 51 -7.07 12.23 0.86
N ALA A 52 -6.75 10.93 0.92
CA ALA A 52 -7.14 9.98 -0.13
C ALA A 52 -8.65 9.77 -0.16
N ILE A 53 -9.29 9.65 1.01
CA ILE A 53 -10.74 9.52 1.12
C ILE A 53 -11.45 10.80 0.66
N ALA A 54 -10.93 11.98 0.99
CA ALA A 54 -11.47 13.25 0.50
C ALA A 54 -11.47 13.30 -1.04
N SER A 55 -10.34 13.00 -1.68
CA SER A 55 -10.25 12.99 -3.14
C SER A 55 -11.15 11.94 -3.81
N LEU A 56 -11.31 10.75 -3.21
CA LEU A 56 -12.21 9.73 -3.73
C LEU A 56 -13.69 10.15 -3.64
N ARG A 57 -14.06 10.91 -2.60
CA ARG A 57 -15.42 11.45 -2.45
C ARG A 57 -15.73 12.54 -3.46
N GLU A 58 -14.74 13.35 -3.82
CA GLU A 58 -14.90 14.41 -4.84
C GLU A 58 -15.02 13.83 -6.26
N ALA A 59 -14.46 12.65 -6.50
CA ALA A 59 -14.47 11.99 -7.81
C ALA A 59 -15.71 11.11 -8.06
N ALA A 60 -16.56 10.90 -7.03
CA ALA A 60 -17.75 10.07 -7.07
C ALA A 60 -19.02 10.90 -7.33
#